data_AF-Q56GN1-F1
#
_entry.id   AF-Q56GN1-F1
#
_cell.length_a   1.000
_cell.length_b   1.000
_cell.length_c   1.000
_cell.angle_alpha   90.00
_cell.angle_beta   90.00
_cell.angle_gamma   90.00
#
_symmetry.space_group_name_H-M   'P 1'
#
loop_
_entity.id
_entity.type
_entity.pdbx_description
1 polymer ?
#
loop_
_entity_poly.entity_id
_entity_poly.type
_entity_poly.pdbx_seq_one_letter_code
_entity_poly.pdbx_strand_id
1 'polypeptide(L)'
;MIMILYWSLPMILFILGLFCFVSNRKHLLSMLLSLEFIVLMLFFMLFIYLNMLNYENYFSMMFLTFSVCEGALGLSILVSMIRTHGNDYFQSFSIM
;
A
#
# COMPACT_ATOMS: atom_id res chain seq x y z
N MET A 1 14.50 -14.83 -20.24
CA MET A 1 14.92 -13.42 -19.98
C MET A 1 13.73 -12.54 -19.62
N ILE A 2 12.72 -12.44 -20.48
CA ILE A 2 11.49 -11.65 -20.24
C ILE A 2 10.77 -12.02 -18.93
N MET A 3 10.66 -13.31 -18.63
CA MET A 3 10.02 -13.77 -17.40
C MET A 3 10.73 -13.27 -16.13
N ILE A 4 12.06 -13.37 -16.07
CA ILE A 4 12.87 -12.85 -14.95
C ILE A 4 12.65 -11.34 -14.76
N LEU A 5 12.54 -10.60 -15.86
CA LEU A 5 12.28 -9.16 -15.86
C LEU A 5 10.92 -8.81 -15.24
N TYR A 6 9.88 -9.57 -15.58
CA TYR A 6 8.54 -9.43 -14.98
C TYR A 6 8.52 -9.67 -13.48
N TRP A 7 9.34 -10.60 -12.98
CA TRP A 7 9.45 -10.87 -11.54
C TRP A 7 10.34 -9.85 -10.81
N SER A 8 11.41 -9.37 -11.44
CA SER A 8 12.36 -8.44 -10.80
C SER A 8 11.85 -7.02 -10.66
N LEU A 9 11.11 -6.51 -11.66
CA LEU A 9 10.58 -5.13 -11.65
C LEU A 9 9.71 -4.81 -10.43
N PRO A 10 8.64 -5.57 -10.14
CA PRO A 10 7.80 -5.32 -8.98
C PRO A 10 8.53 -5.48 -7.64
N MET A 11 9.52 -6.37 -7.54
CA MET A 11 10.34 -6.49 -6.33
C MET A 11 11.14 -5.19 -6.05
N ILE A 12 11.74 -4.60 -7.10
CA ILE A 12 12.44 -3.32 -6.98
C ILE A 12 11.48 -2.19 -6.60
N LEU A 13 10.32 -2.14 -7.25
CA LEU A 13 9.29 -1.13 -6.98
C LEU A 13 8.73 -1.26 -5.56
N PHE A 14 8.54 -2.47 -5.05
CA PHE A 14 8.12 -2.71 -3.68
C PHE A 14 9.14 -2.16 -2.67
N ILE A 15 10.43 -2.41 -2.89
CA ILE A 15 11.50 -1.88 -2.05
C ILE A 15 11.51 -0.35 -2.08
N LEU A 16 11.37 0.28 -3.25
CA LEU A 16 11.26 1.74 -3.38
C LEU A 16 10.03 2.28 -2.64
N GLY A 17 8.90 1.57 -2.69
CA GLY A 17 7.68 1.89 -1.94
C GLY A 17 7.91 1.88 -0.43
N LEU A 18 8.61 0.86 0.08
CA LEU A 18 9.00 0.78 1.49
C LEU A 18 9.92 1.93 1.90
N PHE A 19 10.92 2.27 1.08
CA PHE A 19 11.79 3.43 1.35
C PHE A 19 10.99 4.74 1.40
N CYS A 20 10.03 4.92 0.48
CA CYS A 20 9.13 6.08 0.45
C CYS A 20 8.23 6.15 1.70
N PHE A 21 7.75 5.01 2.19
CA PHE A 21 6.98 4.93 3.42
C PHE A 21 7.81 5.34 4.65
N VAL A 22 9.08 4.93 4.72
CA VAL A 22 9.96 5.30 5.84
C VAL A 22 10.33 6.78 5.84
N SER A 23 10.47 7.41 4.66
CA SER A 23 10.89 8.81 4.55
C SER A 23 9.75 9.82 4.81
N ASN A 24 8.51 9.49 4.48
CA ASN A 24 7.36 10.42 4.52
C ASN A 24 6.69 10.55 5.90
N ARG A 25 7.48 10.76 6.97
CA ARG A 25 7.02 10.77 8.37
C ARG A 25 6.18 11.98 8.79
N LYS A 26 6.02 13.01 7.94
CA LYS A 26 5.41 14.29 8.35
C LYS A 26 3.88 14.27 8.27
N HIS A 27 3.32 13.91 7.13
CA HIS A 27 1.87 13.95 6.90
C HIS A 27 1.32 12.52 6.82
N LEU A 28 0.25 12.26 7.58
CA LEU A 28 -0.38 10.94 7.59
C LEU A 28 -0.99 10.56 6.22
N LEU A 29 -1.46 11.55 5.46
CA LEU A 29 -1.93 11.37 4.08
C LEU A 29 -0.83 10.79 3.17
N SER A 30 0.41 11.29 3.25
CA SER A 30 1.52 10.76 2.45
C SER A 30 1.92 9.33 2.85
N MET A 31 1.68 8.97 4.11
CA MET A 31 1.87 7.59 4.59
C MET A 31 0.79 6.65 4.03
N LEU A 32 -0.47 7.09 3.98
CA LEU A 32 -1.56 6.30 3.38
C LEU A 32 -1.35 6.09 1.87
N LEU A 33 -0.95 7.13 1.13
CA LEU A 33 -0.66 7.03 -0.30
C LEU A 33 0.51 6.08 -0.60
N SER A 34 1.56 6.10 0.24
CA SER A 34 2.68 5.16 0.08
C SER A 34 2.28 3.72 0.43
N LEU A 35 1.35 3.50 1.37
CA LEU A 35 0.75 2.19 1.63
C LEU A 35 -0.06 1.67 0.44
N GLU A 36 -0.90 2.50 -0.18
CA GLU A 36 -1.64 2.10 -1.40
C GLU A 36 -0.69 1.69 -2.53
N PHE A 37 0.43 2.41 -2.70
CA PHE A 37 1.46 2.03 -3.67
C PHE A 37 2.09 0.65 -3.38
N ILE A 38 2.38 0.35 -2.12
CA ILE A 38 2.92 -0.95 -1.69
C ILE A 38 1.93 -2.08 -2.00
N VAL A 39 0.65 -1.88 -1.69
CA VAL A 39 -0.43 -2.85 -1.94
C VAL A 39 -0.59 -3.11 -3.44
N LEU A 40 -0.49 -2.09 -4.30
CA LEU A 40 -0.54 -2.27 -5.75
C LEU A 40 0.64 -3.10 -6.28
N MET A 41 1.85 -2.92 -5.75
CA MET A 41 3.00 -3.73 -6.14
C MET A 41 2.86 -5.19 -5.68
N LEU A 42 2.26 -5.42 -4.51
CA LEU A 42 1.90 -6.76 -4.03
C LEU A 42 0.84 -7.41 -4.93
N PHE A 43 -0.19 -6.66 -5.34
CA PHE A 43 -1.20 -7.15 -6.28
C PHE A 43 -0.56 -7.56 -7.61
N PHE A 44 0.37 -6.77 -8.14
CA PHE A 44 1.05 -7.10 -9.40
C PHE A 44 1.90 -8.38 -9.27
N MET A 45 2.61 -8.56 -8.15
CA MET A 45 3.33 -9.81 -7.86
C MET A 45 2.40 -11.02 -7.80
N LEU A 46 1.28 -10.88 -7.09
CA LEU A 46 0.27 -11.92 -6.94
C LEU A 46 -0.34 -12.30 -8.31
N PHE A 47 -0.65 -11.31 -9.14
CA PHE A 47 -1.22 -11.53 -10.46
C PHE A 47 -0.26 -12.30 -11.38
N ILE A 48 1.03 -11.95 -11.38
CA ILE A 48 2.05 -12.70 -12.13
C ILE A 48 2.13 -14.14 -11.61
N TYR A 49 2.12 -14.35 -10.30
CA TYR A 49 2.17 -15.69 -9.71
C TYR A 49 0.95 -16.55 -10.10
N LEU A 50 -0.25 -16.00 -10.04
CA LEU A 50 -1.48 -16.72 -10.38
C LEU A 50 -1.57 -17.06 -11.87
N ASN A 51 -1.08 -16.20 -12.75
CA ASN A 51 -1.01 -16.51 -14.19
C ASN A 51 -0.09 -17.72 -14.48
N MET A 52 0.92 -17.98 -13.62
CA MET A 52 1.78 -19.15 -13.74
C MET A 52 1.13 -20.43 -13.21
N LEU A 53 0.15 -20.30 -12.30
CA LEU A 53 -0.62 -21.38 -11.69
C LEU A 53 -1.98 -21.58 -12.38
N ASN A 54 -1.99 -21.65 -13.72
CA ASN A 54 -3.19 -21.92 -14.53
C ASN A 54 -4.30 -20.86 -14.49
N TYR A 55 -3.97 -19.57 -14.36
CA TYR A 55 -4.92 -18.44 -14.50
C TYR A 55 -6.07 -18.42 -13.47
N GLU A 56 -5.82 -18.86 -12.24
CA GLU A 56 -6.79 -18.79 -11.14
C GLU A 56 -6.92 -17.35 -10.57
N ASN A 57 -7.37 -16.42 -11.42
CA ASN A 57 -7.41 -14.99 -11.11
C ASN A 57 -8.52 -14.59 -10.12
N TYR A 58 -9.38 -15.52 -9.68
CA TYR A 58 -10.40 -15.26 -8.67
C TYR A 58 -9.81 -14.79 -7.34
N PHE A 59 -8.65 -15.32 -6.95
CA PHE A 59 -7.96 -14.91 -5.72
C PHE A 59 -7.49 -13.44 -5.78
N SER A 60 -7.12 -12.96 -6.97
CA SER A 60 -6.70 -11.57 -7.17
C SER A 60 -7.85 -10.57 -6.92
N MET A 61 -9.08 -10.95 -7.26
CA MET A 61 -10.27 -10.13 -7.01
C MET A 61 -10.56 -10.03 -5.51
N MET A 62 -10.45 -11.14 -4.78
CA MET A 62 -10.62 -11.16 -3.33
C MET A 62 -9.58 -10.27 -2.63
N PHE A 63 -8.31 -10.36 -3.05
CA PHE A 63 -7.25 -9.50 -2.52
C PHE A 63 -7.56 -8.00 -2.68
N LEU A 64 -8.04 -7.59 -3.85
CA LEU A 64 -8.41 -6.20 -4.11
C LEU A 64 -9.52 -5.72 -3.17
N THR A 65 -10.54 -6.53 -2.90
CA THR A 65 -11.63 -6.12 -1.99
C THR A 65 -11.12 -5.84 -0.58
N PHE A 66 -10.23 -6.69 -0.04
CA PHE A 66 -9.63 -6.45 1.27
C PHE A 66 -8.74 -5.20 1.27
N SER A 67 -7.96 -4.95 0.22
CA SER A 67 -7.15 -3.73 0.15
C SER A 67 -7.96 -2.44 0.18
N VAL A 68 -9.12 -2.41 -0.49
CA VAL A 68 -9.99 -1.23 -0.50
C VAL A 68 -10.62 -1.02 0.89
N CYS A 69 -10.96 -2.11 1.59
CA CYS A 69 -11.43 -2.04 2.97
C CYS A 69 -10.37 -1.44 3.92
N GLU A 70 -9.11 -1.85 3.81
CA GLU A 70 -8.02 -1.28 4.61
C GLU A 70 -7.79 0.21 4.30
N GLY A 71 -7.85 0.60 3.02
CA GLY A 71 -7.78 2.01 2.61
C GLY A 71 -8.91 2.85 3.19
N ALA A 72 -10.15 2.36 3.14
CA ALA A 72 -11.32 3.05 3.72
C ALA A 72 -11.20 3.20 5.25
N LEU A 73 -10.71 2.17 5.94
CA LEU A 73 -10.43 2.24 7.38
C LEU A 73 -9.32 3.28 7.67
N GLY A 74 -8.23 3.27 6.91
CA GLY A 74 -7.13 4.25 7.06
C GLY A 74 -7.58 5.69 6.90
N LEU A 75 -8.41 5.97 5.89
CA LEU A 75 -9.01 7.29 5.66
C LEU A 75 -9.97 7.70 6.78
N SER A 76 -10.77 6.77 7.31
CA SER A 76 -11.68 7.06 8.42
C SER A 76 -10.94 7.50 9.69
N ILE A 77 -9.77 6.89 9.95
CA ILE A 77 -8.89 7.26 11.06
C ILE A 77 -8.32 8.65 10.81
N LEU A 78 -7.87 8.95 9.59
CA LEU A 78 -7.38 10.30 9.22
C LEU A 78 -8.44 11.38 9.48
N VAL A 79 -9.68 11.16 9.06
CA VAL A 79 -10.78 12.11 9.32
C VAL A 79 -11.03 12.29 10.82
N SER A 80 -10.94 11.23 11.62
CA SER A 80 -11.10 11.32 13.08
C SER A 80 -9.99 12.15 13.73
N MET A 81 -8.74 12.00 13.27
CA MET A 81 -7.59 12.76 13.79
C MET A 81 -7.66 14.24 13.43
N ILE A 82 -8.12 14.59 12.22
CA ILE A 82 -8.35 15.99 11.84
C ILE A 82 -9.37 16.64 12.77
N ARG A 83 -10.43 15.92 13.14
CA ARG A 83 -11.48 16.46 14.04
C ARG A 83 -11.00 16.64 15.48
N THR A 84 -10.09 15.80 15.98
CA THR A 84 -9.64 15.85 17.38
C THR A 84 -8.40 16.71 17.59
N HIS A 85 -7.41 16.64 16.70
CA HIS A 85 -6.12 17.31 16.85
C HIS A 85 -5.92 18.47 15.86
N GLY A 86 -6.87 18.70 14.94
CA GLY A 86 -6.88 19.84 14.02
C GLY A 86 -5.76 19.82 12.98
N ASN A 87 -4.94 18.77 12.93
CA ASN A 87 -3.76 18.73 12.07
C ASN A 87 -3.39 17.29 11.64
N ASP A 88 -2.87 17.17 10.43
CA ASP A 88 -2.46 15.90 9.80
C ASP A 88 -1.03 15.45 10.14
N TYR A 89 -0.35 16.19 11.03
CA TYR A 89 1.03 15.89 11.38
C TYR A 89 1.13 14.70 12.33
N PHE A 90 1.87 13.68 11.89
CA PHE A 90 2.24 12.51 12.69
C PHE A 90 2.96 12.90 14.00
N GLN A 91 3.67 14.03 14.00
CA GLN A 91 4.42 14.55 15.15
C GLN A 91 3.52 15.03 16.31
N SER A 92 2.24 15.34 16.06
CA SER A 92 1.32 15.74 17.12
C SER A 92 0.93 14.58 18.05
N PHE A 93 1.10 13.32 17.59
CA PHE A 93 0.90 12.13 18.41
C PHE A 93 2.05 11.84 19.37
N SER A 94 3.24 12.40 19.15
CA SER A 94 4.42 12.13 20.01
C SER A 94 4.39 12.88 21.35
N ILE A 95 3.26 13.48 21.72
CA ILE A 95 3.03 14.13 23.02
C ILE A 95 2.38 13.18 24.05
N MET A 96 2.07 11.94 23.64
CA MET A 96 1.74 10.84 24.57
C MET A 96 2.90 9.85 24.72
#